data_AF-A0A5D0QLI7-F1
#
_entry.id   AF-A0A5D0QLI7-F1
#
_cell.length_a   1.000
_cell.length_b   1.000
_cell.length_c   1.000
_cell.angle_alpha   90.00
_cell.angle_beta   90.00
_cell.angle_gamma   90.00
#
_symmetry.space_group_name_H-M   'P 1'
#
loop_
_entity.id
_entity.type
_entity.pdbx_description
1 polymer ?
#
loop_
_entity_poly.entity_id
_entity_poly.type
_entity_poly.pdbx_seq_one_letter_code
_entity_poly.pdbx_strand_id
1 'polypeptide(L)'
;MTEIETLRAENDSLKKIVAEINNKYVFDSISFRDIYNPKNTYEQDSDFNIELLVVGYNPSKSYFVKFDSIVDGQKINADTLKQSNGGFKYNTKLTEKENTIRIEMNVENKYGKKKSGTLFETIRIKN
;
A
#
# COMPACT_ATOMS: atom_id res chain seq x y z
N MET A 1 -27.59 -36.67 20.02
CA MET A 1 -26.85 -35.88 19.02
C MET A 1 -25.90 -36.84 18.34
N THR A 2 -25.99 -36.97 17.01
CA THR A 2 -25.11 -37.87 16.25
C THR A 2 -23.72 -37.26 16.13
N GLU A 3 -22.69 -38.08 15.92
CA GLU A 3 -21.32 -37.62 15.66
C GLU A 3 -21.28 -36.64 14.47
N ILE A 4 -22.11 -36.89 13.45
CA ILE A 4 -22.29 -36.02 12.28
C ILE A 4 -22.84 -34.64 12.67
N GLU A 5 -23.83 -34.57 13.57
CA GLU A 5 -24.37 -33.29 14.04
C GLU A 5 -23.32 -32.47 14.81
N THR A 6 -22.47 -33.15 15.59
CA THR A 6 -21.38 -32.52 16.35
C THR A 6 -20.34 -31.94 15.38
N LEU A 7 -19.88 -32.73 14.42
CA LEU A 7 -18.91 -32.30 13.41
C LEU A 7 -19.43 -31.13 12.55
N ARG A 8 -20.74 -31.11 12.25
CA ARG A 8 -21.36 -29.99 11.53
C ARG A 8 -21.34 -28.70 12.36
N ALA A 9 -21.70 -28.77 13.64
CA ALA A 9 -21.69 -27.62 14.52
C ALA A 9 -20.27 -27.04 14.70
N GLU A 10 -19.26 -27.91 14.83
CA GLU A 10 -17.86 -27.49 14.87
C GLU A 10 -17.42 -26.82 13.57
N ASN A 11 -17.79 -27.37 12.42
CA ASN A 11 -17.47 -26.79 11.11
C ASN A 11 -18.09 -25.40 10.93
N ASP A 12 -19.35 -25.22 11.33
CA ASP A 12 -20.05 -23.94 11.24
C ASP A 12 -19.42 -22.89 12.18
N SER A 13 -19.01 -23.31 13.38
CA SER A 13 -18.25 -22.46 14.31
C SER A 13 -16.91 -22.02 13.72
N LEU A 14 -16.16 -22.95 13.12
CA LEU A 14 -14.88 -22.64 12.47
C LEU A 14 -15.05 -21.68 11.29
N LYS A 15 -16.07 -21.89 10.46
CA LYS A 15 -16.41 -20.97 9.36
C LYS A 15 -16.72 -19.57 9.87
N LYS A 16 -17.47 -19.46 10.96
CA LYS A 16 -17.79 -18.17 11.58
C LYS A 16 -16.53 -17.46 12.07
N ILE A 17 -15.63 -18.17 12.76
CA ILE A 17 -14.34 -17.62 13.23
C ILE A 17 -13.49 -17.12 12.05
N VAL A 18 -13.39 -17.91 10.98
CA VAL A 18 -12.63 -17.51 9.78
C VAL A 18 -13.26 -16.29 9.11
N ALA A 19 -14.59 -16.23 9.01
CA ALA A 19 -15.30 -15.08 8.46
C ALA A 19 -15.08 -13.81 9.30
N GLU A 20 -15.10 -13.92 10.62
CA GLU A 20 -14.81 -12.81 11.53
C GLU A 20 -13.37 -12.30 11.41
N ILE A 21 -12.40 -13.21 11.30
CA ILE A 21 -10.99 -12.87 11.06
C ILE A 21 -10.84 -12.13 9.73
N ASN A 22 -11.49 -12.62 8.66
CA ASN A 22 -11.40 -12.02 7.33
C ASN A 22 -12.10 -10.67 7.21
N ASN A 23 -13.10 -10.42 8.05
CA ASN A 23 -13.81 -9.14 8.10
C ASN A 23 -13.11 -8.07 8.92
N LYS A 24 -12.13 -8.43 9.75
CA LYS A 24 -11.27 -7.50 10.49
C LYS A 24 -10.08 -7.11 9.62
N TYR A 25 -9.56 -5.91 9.76
CA TYR A 25 -8.24 -5.60 9.20
C TYR A 25 -7.16 -6.28 10.07
N VAL A 26 -6.03 -6.69 9.49
CA VAL A 26 -4.85 -7.13 10.28
C VAL A 26 -4.37 -6.03 11.24
N PHE A 27 -4.68 -4.78 10.87
CA PHE A 27 -4.38 -3.57 11.63
C PHE A 27 -5.66 -2.87 12.03
N ASP A 28 -5.76 -2.36 13.26
CA ASP A 28 -6.91 -1.54 13.68
C ASP A 28 -7.12 -0.32 12.77
N SER A 29 -6.03 0.24 12.22
CA SER A 29 -6.11 1.16 11.10
C SER A 29 -4.92 1.08 10.16
N ILE A 30 -5.12 1.52 8.92
CA ILE A 30 -4.07 1.66 7.90
C ILE A 30 -4.16 3.05 7.31
N SER A 31 -3.05 3.78 7.26
CA SER A 31 -2.94 5.08 6.58
C SER A 31 -1.87 5.07 5.50
N PHE A 32 -2.15 5.75 4.39
CA PHE A 32 -1.17 6.06 3.35
C PHE A 32 -0.69 7.51 3.56
N ARG A 33 0.61 7.75 3.42
CA ARG A 33 1.21 9.09 3.47
C ARG A 33 2.24 9.25 2.37
N ASP A 34 2.29 10.44 1.81
CA ASP A 34 3.24 10.90 0.82
C ASP A 34 4.12 11.99 1.42
N ILE A 35 5.45 11.85 1.29
CA ILE A 35 6.44 12.80 1.78
C ILE A 35 7.30 13.24 0.61
N TYR A 36 7.13 14.49 0.20
CA TYR A 36 7.93 15.11 -0.85
C TYR A 36 9.33 15.42 -0.33
N ASN A 37 10.35 15.10 -1.12
CA ASN A 37 11.71 15.48 -0.77
C ASN A 37 11.84 17.01 -0.80
N PRO A 38 12.30 17.67 0.28
CA PRO A 38 12.48 19.13 0.31
C PRO A 38 13.51 19.64 -0.69
N LYS A 39 14.32 18.75 -1.29
CA LYS A 39 15.30 19.08 -2.34
C LYS A 39 14.76 19.03 -3.76
N ASN A 40 13.47 18.72 -3.97
CA ASN A 40 12.87 18.74 -5.30
C ASN A 40 12.90 20.18 -5.85
N THR A 41 13.57 20.42 -6.98
CA THR A 41 13.74 21.76 -7.55
C THR A 41 12.62 22.16 -8.50
N TYR A 42 11.92 21.18 -9.09
CA TYR A 42 10.86 21.37 -10.08
C TYR A 42 11.36 22.01 -11.38
N GLU A 43 12.62 21.82 -11.72
CA GLU A 43 13.24 22.30 -12.96
C GLU A 43 13.16 21.24 -14.05
N GLN A 44 13.31 21.64 -15.32
CA GLN A 44 13.43 20.70 -16.41
C GLN A 44 14.65 19.79 -16.21
N ASP A 45 14.45 18.49 -16.47
CA ASP A 45 15.45 17.44 -16.27
C ASP A 45 15.92 17.24 -14.82
N SER A 46 15.22 17.81 -13.83
CA SER A 46 15.51 17.57 -12.42
C SER A 46 14.93 16.24 -11.92
N ASP A 47 15.62 15.66 -10.94
CA ASP A 47 15.13 14.50 -10.20
C ASP A 47 14.03 14.92 -9.22
N PHE A 48 12.92 14.21 -9.27
CA PHE A 48 11.80 14.37 -8.36
C PHE A 48 11.63 13.12 -7.50
N ASN A 49 11.56 13.32 -6.19
CA ASN A 49 11.56 12.25 -5.21
C ASN A 49 10.36 12.37 -4.25
N ILE A 50 9.64 11.26 -4.05
CA ILE A 50 8.60 11.10 -3.03
C ILE A 50 8.90 9.85 -2.22
N GLU A 51 8.65 9.90 -0.92
CA GLU A 51 8.55 8.73 -0.07
C GLU A 51 7.09 8.42 0.25
N LEU A 52 6.64 7.22 -0.12
CA LEU A 52 5.31 6.70 0.17
C LEU A 52 5.39 5.80 1.40
N LEU A 53 4.64 6.12 2.43
CA LEU A 53 4.55 5.36 3.67
C LEU A 53 3.20 4.69 3.79
N VAL A 54 3.22 3.43 4.16
CA VAL A 54 2.01 2.71 4.58
C VAL A 54 2.18 2.29 6.03
N VAL A 55 1.36 2.89 6.88
CA VAL A 55 1.43 2.69 8.32
C VAL A 55 0.23 1.89 8.76
N GLY A 56 0.46 0.64 9.18
CA GLY A 56 -0.52 -0.15 9.92
C GLY A 56 -0.38 0.12 11.41
N TYR A 57 -1.48 0.47 12.07
CA TYR A 57 -1.53 0.67 13.52
C TYR A 57 -2.26 -0.49 14.19
N ASN A 58 -1.62 -1.07 15.20
CA ASN A 58 -2.27 -1.84 16.26
C ASN A 58 -1.96 -1.17 17.62
N PRO A 59 -2.84 -1.26 18.63
CA PRO A 59 -2.71 -0.60 19.92
C PRO A 59 -1.39 -0.89 20.64
N SER A 60 -0.76 -2.01 20.30
CA SER A 60 0.51 -2.45 20.88
C SER A 60 1.71 -2.34 19.93
N LYS A 61 1.53 -2.24 18.60
CA LYS A 61 2.62 -2.25 17.60
C LYS A 61 2.20 -1.62 16.26
N SER A 62 3.10 -0.88 15.62
CA SER A 62 2.96 -0.48 14.21
C SER A 62 3.69 -1.47 13.30
N TYR A 63 3.11 -1.75 12.14
CA TYR A 63 3.69 -2.66 11.14
C TYR A 63 3.72 -2.02 9.77
N PHE A 64 4.72 -2.44 9.00
CA PHE A 64 4.99 -1.97 7.66
C PHE A 64 4.55 -3.03 6.64
N VAL A 65 3.76 -2.63 5.65
CA VAL A 65 3.17 -3.54 4.67
C VAL A 65 3.94 -3.47 3.35
N LYS A 66 4.17 -4.63 2.72
CA LYS A 66 4.85 -4.77 1.43
C LYS A 66 3.83 -4.64 0.28
N PHE A 67 4.26 -4.04 -0.83
CA PHE A 67 3.42 -3.73 -1.99
C PHE A 67 4.08 -4.13 -3.30
N ASP A 68 3.26 -4.55 -4.26
CA ASP A 68 3.59 -4.55 -5.69
C ASP A 68 3.00 -3.25 -6.29
N SER A 69 3.82 -2.43 -6.93
CA SER A 69 3.38 -1.15 -7.54
C SER A 69 3.13 -1.29 -9.04
N ILE A 70 2.06 -0.65 -9.53
CA ILE A 70 1.71 -0.54 -10.96
C ILE A 70 1.80 0.93 -11.35
N VAL A 71 2.50 1.23 -12.45
CA VAL A 71 2.52 2.56 -13.08
C VAL A 71 2.12 2.37 -14.54
N ASP A 72 1.20 3.21 -15.03
CA ASP A 72 0.69 3.16 -16.41
C ASP A 72 0.17 1.79 -16.87
N GLY A 73 -0.46 1.04 -15.95
CA GLY A 73 -1.05 -0.28 -16.25
C GLY A 73 -0.04 -1.42 -16.43
N GLN A 74 1.26 -1.14 -16.26
CA GLN A 74 2.32 -2.15 -16.26
C GLN A 74 2.87 -2.35 -14.85
N LYS A 75 3.11 -3.61 -14.46
CA LYS A 75 3.83 -3.93 -13.22
C LYS A 75 5.26 -3.41 -13.36
N ILE A 76 5.62 -2.36 -12.63
CA ILE A 76 6.99 -1.87 -12.64
C ILE A 76 7.84 -2.78 -11.75
N ASN A 77 9.00 -3.18 -12.29
CA ASN A 77 9.98 -3.97 -11.57
C ASN A 77 10.55 -3.17 -10.39
N ALA A 78 10.80 -3.84 -9.27
CA ALA A 78 11.10 -3.27 -7.95
C ALA A 78 12.41 -2.46 -7.85
N ASP A 79 13.11 -2.21 -8.95
CA ASP A 79 14.43 -1.58 -8.99
C ASP A 79 14.42 -0.07 -8.66
N THR A 80 13.29 0.63 -8.86
CA THR A 80 13.13 2.04 -8.48
C THR A 80 12.67 2.24 -7.03
N LEU A 81 12.10 1.20 -6.40
CA LEU A 81 11.52 1.27 -5.07
C LEU A 81 12.45 0.63 -4.04
N LYS A 82 13.36 1.43 -3.47
CA LYS A 82 14.16 0.97 -2.32
C LYS A 82 13.28 0.92 -1.07
N GLN A 83 12.89 -0.29 -0.67
CA GLN A 83 12.16 -0.55 0.56
C GLN A 83 13.06 -0.30 1.78
N SER A 84 12.63 0.54 2.71
CA SER A 84 13.21 0.64 4.05
C SER A 84 12.10 0.84 5.05
N ASN A 85 11.92 -0.12 5.98
CA ASN A 85 10.95 0.00 7.08
C ASN A 85 9.56 0.52 6.63
N GLY A 86 8.99 -0.04 5.55
CA GLY A 86 7.68 0.32 4.99
C GLY A 86 7.49 1.72 4.42
N GLY A 87 8.59 2.45 4.21
CA GLY A 87 8.68 3.51 3.23
C GLY A 87 9.13 2.98 1.88
N PHE A 88 8.52 3.49 0.83
CA PHE A 88 8.87 3.26 -0.57
C PHE A 88 9.31 4.58 -1.17
N LYS A 89 10.55 4.64 -1.64
CA LYS A 89 11.06 5.82 -2.35
C LYS A 89 10.74 5.70 -3.81
N TYR A 90 9.98 6.64 -4.36
CA TYR A 90 9.74 6.82 -5.77
C TYR A 90 10.62 7.96 -6.29
N ASN A 91 11.32 7.71 -7.40
CA ASN A 91 12.14 8.69 -8.10
C ASN A 91 11.72 8.72 -9.58
N THR A 92 11.58 9.91 -10.13
CA THR A 92 11.34 10.14 -11.56
C THR A 92 12.02 11.42 -12.01
N LYS A 93 12.19 11.58 -13.32
CA LYS A 93 12.77 12.77 -13.93
C LYS A 93 11.66 13.67 -14.50
N LEU A 94 11.73 14.97 -14.26
CA LEU A 94 10.76 15.93 -14.79
C LEU A 94 11.13 16.35 -16.21
N THR A 95 10.56 15.68 -17.22
CA THR A 95 10.88 15.93 -18.63
C THR A 95 9.83 16.78 -19.35
N GLU A 96 8.59 16.72 -18.89
CA GLU A 96 7.45 17.40 -19.50
C GLU A 96 7.04 18.65 -18.72
N LYS A 97 6.35 19.60 -19.36
CA LYS A 97 5.78 20.76 -18.64
C LYS A 97 4.84 20.33 -17.50
N GLU A 98 4.10 19.26 -17.74
CA GLU A 98 3.24 18.60 -16.74
C GLU A 98 3.60 17.12 -16.68
N ASN A 99 4.14 16.66 -15.56
CA ASN A 99 4.50 15.27 -15.33
C ASN A 99 3.43 14.64 -14.44
N THR A 100 2.76 13.60 -14.93
CA THR A 100 1.73 12.91 -14.15
C THR A 100 2.36 11.72 -13.43
N ILE A 101 2.09 11.61 -12.13
CA ILE A 101 2.46 10.46 -11.32
C ILE A 101 1.19 9.73 -10.93
N ARG A 102 1.16 8.42 -11.19
CA ARG A 102 0.13 7.51 -10.71
C ARG A 102 0.78 6.31 -10.03
N ILE A 103 0.50 6.15 -8.74
CA ILE A 103 1.04 5.04 -7.95
C ILE A 103 -0.10 4.32 -7.26
N GLU A 104 -0.22 3.01 -7.51
CA GLU A 104 -1.19 2.14 -6.86
C GLU A 104 -0.53 1.39 -5.69
N MET A 105 -1.16 1.47 -4.51
CA MET A 105 -0.72 0.86 -3.28
C MET A 105 -1.74 -0.21 -2.86
N ASN A 106 -1.43 -1.50 -3.04
CA ASN A 106 -2.22 -2.66 -2.60
C ASN A 106 -1.66 -3.43 -1.38
N VAL A 107 -2.34 -3.34 -0.24
CA VAL A 107 -2.06 -4.14 0.98
C VAL A 107 -2.69 -5.51 0.82
N GLU A 108 -1.87 -6.52 0.58
CA GLU A 108 -2.28 -7.91 0.55
C GLU A 108 -1.88 -8.66 1.83
N ASN A 109 -2.75 -9.53 2.32
CA ASN A 109 -2.50 -10.40 3.45
C ASN A 109 -3.31 -11.69 3.31
N LYS A 110 -2.92 -12.73 4.06
CA LYS A 110 -3.61 -14.04 4.07
C LYS A 110 -4.94 -14.00 4.84
N TYR A 111 -5.04 -13.11 5.83
CA TYR A 111 -6.16 -13.02 6.74
C TYR A 111 -6.50 -11.56 7.00
N GLY A 112 -7.77 -11.21 6.91
CA GLY A 112 -8.25 -9.86 7.14
C GLY A 112 -8.51 -9.06 5.86
N LYS A 113 -9.04 -7.85 6.04
CA LYS A 113 -9.42 -6.99 4.92
C LYS A 113 -8.20 -6.48 4.16
N LYS A 114 -8.25 -6.60 2.84
CA LYS A 114 -7.33 -5.94 1.92
C LYS A 114 -7.58 -4.44 1.93
N LYS A 115 -6.56 -3.64 1.63
CA LYS A 115 -6.70 -2.20 1.45
C LYS A 115 -5.92 -1.75 0.24
N SER A 116 -6.54 -0.96 -0.62
CA SER A 116 -5.88 -0.30 -1.73
C SER A 116 -5.94 1.22 -1.56
N GLY A 117 -5.01 1.91 -2.19
CA GLY A 117 -4.97 3.36 -2.32
C GLY A 117 -4.29 3.75 -3.62
N THR A 118 -4.59 4.94 -4.12
CA THR A 118 -3.95 5.49 -5.32
C THR A 118 -3.45 6.88 -4.99
N LEU A 119 -2.17 7.13 -5.24
CA LEU A 119 -1.64 8.49 -5.38
C LEU A 119 -1.77 8.87 -6.85
N PHE A 120 -2.43 10.00 -7.11
CA PHE A 120 -2.50 10.59 -8.43
C PHE A 120 -2.17 12.07 -8.31
N GLU A 121 -1.11 12.50 -8.99
CA GLU A 121 -0.61 13.86 -8.88
C GLU A 121 -0.08 14.36 -10.23
N THR A 122 -0.19 15.67 -10.45
CA THR A 122 0.40 16.34 -11.61
C THR A 122 1.41 17.37 -11.13
N ILE A 123 2.66 17.20 -11.53
CA ILE A 123 3.77 18.07 -11.15
C ILE A 123 4.11 18.97 -12.33
N ARG A 124 4.12 20.28 -12.08
CA ARG A 124 4.47 21.29 -13.07
C ARG A 124 5.91 21.75 -12.86
N ILE A 125 6.67 21.83 -13.95
CA ILE A 125 7.99 22.46 -13.94
C ILE A 125 7.82 23.97 -13.70
N LYS A 126 8.71 24.55 -12.90
CA LYS A 126 8.83 26.00 -12.72
C LYS A 126 9.47 26.59 -13.98
N ASN A 127 8.78 27.57 -14.58
CA ASN A 127 9.36 28.39 -15.65
C ASN A 127 10.43 29.33 -15.11
#